data_AF-A0A6F9AMA7-F1
#
_entry.id   AF-A0A6F9AMA7-F1
#
_cell.length_a   1.000
_cell.length_b   1.000
_cell.length_c   1.000
_cell.angle_alpha   90.00
_cell.angle_beta   90.00
_cell.angle_gamma   90.00
#
_symmetry.space_group_name_H-M   'P 1'
#
loop_
_entity.id
_entity.type
_entity.pdbx_description
1 polymer ?
#
loop_
_entity_poly.entity_id
_entity_poly.type
_entity_poly.pdbx_seq_one_letter_code
_entity_poly.pdbx_strand_id
1 'polypeptide(L)'
;MEGWWDAFECAHLLLAHNAPVKVKNAQGWSPLAEAISYGDRQMITALLRKLKQQSRENVEDKRPKLLNALKEERVGNFLADFYSVNGLVLESRKRREHLSEEDILRNKAIMESLSKGGNLIEQNYEPVRRQSLTAPSPNTISWEDYINTENGKVPHLGRDLVCKESKKNFKATVAMSQDFPLGIESLLNVLEVIAPFKHFNKLREFVQMKLPPGFPVKLDIPVFPTITATVTFQEFRYDEFEESIFTIANEYKEDPTRFPDL
;
A
#
# COMPACT_ATOMS: atom_id res chain seq x y z
N MET A 1 62.99 19.89 0.27
CA MET A 1 61.71 19.94 1.01
C MET A 1 60.81 20.98 0.36
N GLU A 2 60.32 20.74 -0.86
CA GLU A 2 59.31 21.58 -1.54
C GLU A 2 58.57 20.66 -2.51
N GLY A 3 57.23 20.65 -2.52
CA GLY A 3 56.46 19.84 -3.48
C GLY A 3 55.08 19.32 -3.03
N TRP A 4 54.66 19.53 -1.78
CA TRP A 4 53.35 19.06 -1.28
C TRP A 4 52.27 20.16 -1.22
N TRP A 5 52.62 21.41 -1.53
CA TRP A 5 51.71 22.57 -1.54
C TRP A 5 51.11 22.86 -2.92
N ASP A 6 51.37 22.03 -3.94
CA ASP A 6 50.88 22.30 -5.30
C ASP A 6 49.61 21.52 -5.63
N ALA A 7 49.43 20.35 -5.00
CA ALA A 7 48.33 19.44 -5.30
C ALA A 7 46.97 19.94 -4.78
N PHE A 8 46.95 20.58 -3.61
CA PHE A 8 45.71 21.15 -3.06
C PHE A 8 45.24 22.35 -3.88
N GLU A 9 46.15 23.24 -4.26
CA GLU A 9 45.92 24.43 -5.06
C GLU A 9 45.42 24.06 -6.46
N CYS A 10 46.04 23.06 -7.09
CA CYS A 10 45.58 22.50 -8.37
C CYS A 10 44.18 21.91 -8.26
N ALA A 11 43.92 21.08 -7.24
CA ALA A 11 42.58 20.53 -7.02
C ALA A 11 41.55 21.61 -6.71
N HIS A 12 41.92 22.63 -5.93
CA HIS A 12 41.05 23.76 -5.59
C HIS A 12 40.67 24.56 -6.85
N LEU A 13 41.62 24.81 -7.74
CA LEU A 13 41.38 25.46 -9.03
C LEU A 13 40.44 24.62 -9.91
N LEU A 14 40.64 23.30 -10.00
CA LEU A 14 39.75 22.39 -10.72
C LEU A 14 38.32 22.42 -10.15
N LEU A 15 38.19 22.43 -8.82
CA LEU A 15 36.88 22.54 -8.16
C LEU A 15 36.23 23.91 -8.39
N ALA A 16 37.02 24.99 -8.47
CA ALA A 16 36.54 26.32 -8.83
C ALA A 16 35.94 26.33 -10.25
N HIS A 17 36.56 25.61 -11.19
CA HIS A 17 36.06 25.40 -12.55
C HIS A 17 35.00 24.28 -12.69
N ASN A 18 34.37 23.89 -11.57
CA ASN A 18 33.28 22.91 -11.53
C ASN A 18 33.64 21.50 -12.01
N ALA A 19 34.88 21.07 -11.81
CA ALA A 19 35.28 19.69 -12.10
C ALA A 19 34.39 18.67 -11.36
N PRO A 20 33.96 17.58 -12.04
CA PRO A 20 33.03 16.62 -11.46
C PRO A 20 33.71 15.76 -10.39
N VAL A 21 33.19 15.80 -9.16
CA VAL A 21 33.79 15.07 -8.01
C VAL A 21 33.25 13.66 -7.81
N LYS A 22 32.26 13.25 -8.63
CA LYS A 22 31.67 11.90 -8.62
C LYS A 22 32.34 10.93 -9.60
N VAL A 23 33.30 11.41 -10.39
CA VAL A 23 34.03 10.56 -11.34
C VAL A 23 34.80 9.49 -10.57
N LYS A 24 34.89 8.30 -11.16
CA LYS A 24 35.62 7.18 -10.60
C LYS A 24 36.82 6.87 -11.47
N ASN A 25 37.95 6.54 -10.87
CA ASN A 25 39.11 6.00 -11.57
C ASN A 25 38.85 4.55 -12.04
N ALA A 26 39.82 3.92 -12.71
CA ALA A 26 39.70 2.54 -13.23
C ALA A 26 39.41 1.50 -12.14
N GLN A 27 39.76 1.81 -10.90
CA GLN A 27 39.56 0.98 -9.71
C GLN A 27 38.24 1.30 -8.99
N GLY A 28 37.44 2.24 -9.48
CA GLY A 28 36.14 2.59 -8.91
C GLY A 28 36.17 3.63 -7.78
N TRP A 29 37.32 4.23 -7.49
CA TRP A 29 37.50 5.20 -6.41
C TRP A 29 37.17 6.61 -6.89
N SER A 30 36.43 7.36 -6.07
CA SER A 30 36.20 8.78 -6.32
C SER A 30 37.35 9.63 -5.77
N PRO A 31 37.56 10.86 -6.28
CA PRO A 31 38.51 11.81 -5.71
C PRO A 31 38.33 12.02 -4.19
N LEU A 32 37.09 11.94 -3.70
CA LEU A 32 36.80 12.00 -2.26
C LEU A 32 37.29 10.75 -1.51
N ALA A 33 37.12 9.55 -2.08
CA ALA A 33 37.60 8.32 -1.46
C ALA A 33 39.13 8.29 -1.39
N GLU A 34 39.80 8.79 -2.43
CA GLU A 34 41.25 8.97 -2.43
C GLU A 34 41.68 9.96 -1.35
N ALA A 35 41.07 11.15 -1.27
CA ALA A 35 41.38 12.16 -0.26
C ALA A 35 41.18 11.64 1.19
N ILE A 36 40.16 10.80 1.42
CA ILE A 36 39.94 10.12 2.70
C ILE A 36 41.07 9.14 3.01
N SER A 37 41.53 8.37 2.02
CA SER A 37 42.63 7.42 2.18
C SER A 37 43.95 8.09 2.54
N TYR A 38 44.21 9.29 2.00
CA TYR A 38 45.42 10.07 2.31
C TYR A 38 45.30 10.91 3.60
N GLY A 39 44.09 11.05 4.16
CA GLY A 39 43.87 11.78 5.42
C GLY A 39 43.94 13.31 5.30
N ASP A 40 43.89 13.88 4.09
CA ASP A 40 43.94 15.32 3.89
C ASP A 40 42.60 15.99 4.22
N ARG A 41 42.51 16.53 5.44
CA ARG A 41 41.31 17.18 5.96
C ARG A 41 40.87 18.40 5.14
N GLN A 42 41.80 19.14 4.54
CA GLN A 42 41.47 20.34 3.75
C GLN A 42 40.87 19.92 2.40
N MET A 43 41.49 18.97 1.72
CA MET A 43 40.99 18.39 0.47
C MET A 43 39.62 17.72 0.65
N ILE A 44 39.48 16.89 1.69
CA ILE A 44 38.21 16.23 2.03
C ILE A 44 37.09 17.26 2.20
N THR A 45 37.37 18.36 2.90
CA THR A 45 36.38 19.42 3.15
C THR A 45 35.98 20.13 1.86
N ALA A 46 36.95 20.46 1.00
CA ALA A 46 36.70 21.11 -0.29
C ALA A 46 35.86 20.21 -1.22
N LEU A 47 36.23 18.94 -1.34
CA LEU A 47 35.52 17.94 -2.14
C LEU A 47 34.10 17.68 -1.63
N LEU A 48 33.90 17.56 -0.31
CA LEU A 48 32.56 17.38 0.28
C LEU A 48 31.66 18.58 0.02
N ARG A 49 32.18 19.81 0.15
CA ARG A 49 31.43 21.03 -0.17
C ARG A 49 31.02 21.04 -1.63
N LYS A 50 31.96 20.77 -2.54
CA LYS A 50 31.67 20.74 -3.97
C LYS A 50 30.71 19.61 -4.36
N LEU A 51 30.83 18.44 -3.75
CA LEU A 51 29.92 17.30 -3.95
C LEU A 51 28.48 17.66 -3.55
N LYS A 52 28.30 18.29 -2.39
CA LYS A 52 27.00 18.76 -1.93
C LYS A 52 26.43 19.83 -2.87
N GLN A 53 27.26 20.75 -3.33
CA GLN A 53 26.87 21.79 -4.30
C GLN A 53 26.41 21.17 -5.62
N GLN A 54 27.24 20.35 -6.27
CA GLN A 54 26.90 19.69 -7.54
C GLN A 54 25.67 18.78 -7.41
N SER A 55 25.48 18.13 -6.26
CA SER A 55 24.29 17.32 -6.02
C SER A 55 23.02 18.17 -5.91
N ARG A 56 23.07 19.35 -5.28
CA ARG A 56 21.93 20.27 -5.20
C ARG A 56 21.61 20.87 -6.56
N GLU A 57 22.62 21.33 -7.29
CA GLU A 57 22.47 21.88 -8.65
C GLU A 57 21.85 20.86 -9.60
N ASN A 58 22.29 19.60 -9.56
CA ASN A 58 21.72 18.51 -10.38
C ASN A 58 20.24 18.25 -10.04
N VAL A 59 19.87 18.32 -8.76
CA VAL A 59 18.46 18.18 -8.33
C VAL A 59 17.63 19.37 -8.81
N GLU A 60 18.12 20.61 -8.66
CA GLU A 60 17.40 21.81 -9.12
C GLU A 60 17.26 21.86 -10.65
N ASP A 61 18.29 21.44 -11.41
CA ASP A 61 18.23 21.35 -12.88
C ASP A 61 17.21 20.30 -13.37
N LYS A 62 17.11 19.17 -12.66
CA LYS A 62 16.12 18.12 -12.97
C LYS A 62 14.72 18.42 -12.46
N ARG A 63 14.58 19.28 -11.44
CA ARG A 63 13.32 19.63 -10.79
C ARG A 63 12.22 20.04 -11.78
N PRO A 64 12.41 20.96 -12.73
CA PRO A 64 11.33 21.35 -13.65
C PRO A 64 10.88 20.19 -14.56
N LYS A 65 11.81 19.36 -15.03
CA LYS A 65 11.49 18.16 -15.84
C LYS A 65 10.70 17.14 -15.03
N LEU A 66 11.07 16.92 -13.78
CA LEU A 66 10.35 16.02 -12.86
C LEU A 66 8.96 16.57 -12.53
N LEU A 67 8.82 17.88 -12.31
CA LEU A 67 7.53 18.52 -12.05
C LEU A 67 6.60 18.49 -13.26
N ASN A 68 7.12 18.65 -14.48
CA ASN A 68 6.33 18.52 -15.69
C ASN A 68 5.91 17.06 -15.94
N ALA A 69 6.82 16.10 -15.75
CA ALA A 69 6.48 14.68 -15.86
C ALA A 69 5.41 14.25 -14.84
N LEU A 70 5.42 14.82 -13.62
CA LEU A 70 4.39 14.61 -12.61
C LEU A 70 3.03 15.19 -13.03
N LYS A 71 3.02 16.35 -13.71
CA LYS A 71 1.78 16.98 -14.22
C LYS A 71 1.19 16.28 -15.44
N GLU A 72 2.00 15.55 -16.19
CA GLU A 72 1.59 14.78 -17.37
C GLU A 72 1.22 13.32 -17.03
N GLU A 73 1.25 12.94 -15.75
CA GLU A 73 0.94 11.58 -15.34
C GLU A 73 -0.57 11.32 -15.47
N ARG A 74 -0.93 10.54 -16.49
CA ARG A 74 -2.32 10.18 -16.80
C ARG A 74 -2.70 8.87 -16.13
N VAL A 75 -3.93 8.79 -15.66
CA VAL A 75 -4.58 7.52 -15.31
C VAL A 75 -5.65 7.26 -16.36
N GLY A 76 -5.36 6.34 -17.28
CA GLY A 76 -6.19 6.14 -18.47
C GLY A 76 -6.26 7.44 -19.30
N ASN A 77 -7.47 7.95 -19.50
CA ASN A 77 -7.72 9.16 -20.29
C ASN A 77 -7.72 10.46 -19.47
N PHE A 78 -7.54 10.38 -18.15
CA PHE A 78 -7.71 11.52 -17.24
C PHE A 78 -6.36 12.01 -16.71
N LEU A 79 -6.18 13.33 -16.66
CA LEU A 79 -5.06 13.96 -15.95
C LEU A 79 -5.28 13.78 -14.45
N ALA A 80 -4.24 13.37 -13.73
CA ALA A 80 -4.35 13.11 -12.30
C ALA A 80 -3.14 13.63 -11.53
N ASP A 81 -3.42 14.25 -10.40
CA ASP A 81 -2.40 14.64 -9.42
C ASP A 81 -2.19 13.48 -8.43
N PHE A 82 -0.94 13.10 -8.19
CA PHE A 82 -0.58 12.00 -7.29
C PHE A 82 -0.29 12.48 -5.88
N TYR A 83 -0.95 11.87 -4.90
CA TYR A 83 -0.83 12.18 -3.49
C TYR A 83 -0.46 10.94 -2.68
N SER A 84 0.31 11.17 -1.63
CA SER A 84 0.63 10.14 -0.64
C SER A 84 -0.29 10.28 0.57
N VAL A 85 -1.01 9.21 0.89
CA VAL A 85 -1.81 9.11 2.12
C VAL A 85 -0.96 8.47 3.21
N ASN A 86 -0.65 9.26 4.24
CA ASN A 86 0.06 8.82 5.43
C ASN A 86 -0.91 8.46 6.55
N GLY A 87 -0.55 7.48 7.38
CA GLY A 87 -1.36 7.09 8.55
C GLY A 87 -2.42 6.01 8.28
N LEU A 88 -2.37 5.33 7.13
CA LEU A 88 -3.21 4.16 6.90
C LEU A 88 -2.71 2.99 7.76
N VAL A 89 -3.59 2.43 8.59
CA VAL A 89 -3.27 1.28 9.45
C VAL A 89 -4.03 0.06 8.97
N LEU A 90 -3.31 -0.94 8.49
CA LEU A 90 -3.88 -2.25 8.20
C LEU A 90 -3.90 -3.08 9.49
N GLU A 91 -5.10 -3.36 9.97
CA GLU A 91 -5.34 -4.25 11.10
C GLU A 91 -5.76 -5.64 10.58
N SER A 92 -4.90 -6.63 10.79
CA SER A 92 -5.18 -8.03 10.47
C SER A 92 -5.45 -8.80 11.75
N ARG A 93 -6.61 -9.47 11.82
CA ARG A 93 -7.00 -10.36 12.92
C ARG A 93 -7.14 -11.78 12.37
N LYS A 94 -6.42 -12.74 12.97
CA LYS A 94 -6.44 -14.15 12.55
C LYS A 94 -6.74 -15.03 13.75
N ARG A 95 -7.83 -15.80 13.67
CA ARG A 95 -8.14 -16.87 14.62
C ARG A 95 -7.12 -18.00 14.47
N ARG A 96 -6.68 -18.59 15.58
CA ARG A 96 -5.59 -19.59 15.63
C ARG A 96 -5.84 -20.73 16.60
N GLU A 97 -6.98 -20.78 17.28
CA GLU A 97 -7.35 -21.87 18.19
C GLU A 97 -7.51 -23.23 17.50
N HIS A 98 -7.58 -23.24 16.17
CA HIS A 98 -7.61 -24.43 15.33
C HIS A 98 -6.23 -24.86 14.80
N LEU A 99 -5.17 -24.13 15.14
CA LEU A 99 -3.81 -24.37 14.70
C LEU A 99 -2.98 -24.96 15.85
N SER A 100 -2.19 -26.00 15.57
CA SER A 100 -1.16 -26.49 16.48
C SER A 100 0.04 -25.52 16.51
N GLU A 101 0.95 -25.71 17.47
CA GLU A 101 2.21 -24.94 17.50
C GLU A 101 3.04 -25.17 16.23
N GLU A 102 3.08 -26.41 15.73
CA GLU A 102 3.74 -26.76 14.49
C GLU A 102 3.14 -26.04 13.28
N ASP A 103 1.81 -25.94 13.20
CA ASP A 103 1.13 -25.19 12.13
C ASP A 103 1.47 -23.72 12.20
N ILE A 104 1.53 -23.15 13.41
CA ILE A 104 1.86 -21.74 13.61
C ILE A 104 3.30 -21.48 13.14
N LEU A 105 4.24 -22.38 13.45
CA LEU A 105 5.63 -22.29 12.99
C LEU A 105 5.74 -22.43 11.47
N ARG A 106 5.04 -23.41 10.88
CA ARG A 106 4.99 -23.61 9.41
C ARG A 106 4.42 -22.38 8.71
N ASN A 107 3.29 -21.86 9.19
CA ASN A 107 2.67 -20.65 8.65
C ASN A 107 3.58 -19.43 8.79
N LYS A 108 4.35 -19.33 9.89
CA LYS A 108 5.34 -18.26 10.07
C LYS A 108 6.47 -18.38 9.05
N ALA A 109 6.99 -19.59 8.81
CA ALA A 109 8.05 -19.85 7.84
C ALA A 109 7.60 -19.54 6.40
N ILE A 110 6.38 -19.95 6.01
CA ILE A 110 5.80 -19.62 4.70
C ILE A 110 5.71 -18.10 4.53
N MET A 111 5.15 -17.39 5.51
CA MET A 111 5.04 -15.93 5.45
C MET A 111 6.41 -15.23 5.38
N GLU A 112 7.41 -15.75 6.09
CA GLU A 112 8.77 -15.22 6.05
C GLU A 112 9.41 -15.44 4.67
N SER A 113 9.26 -16.63 4.09
CA SER A 113 9.76 -16.93 2.75
C SER A 113 9.14 -16.02 1.67
N LEU A 114 7.82 -15.81 1.71
CA LEU A 114 7.11 -14.91 0.81
C LEU A 114 7.61 -13.47 0.94
N SER A 115 7.87 -13.00 2.18
CA SER A 115 8.33 -11.64 2.41
C SER A 115 9.79 -11.39 1.98
N LYS A 116 10.62 -12.43 1.94
CA LYS A 116 12.05 -12.33 1.58
C LYS A 116 12.32 -12.75 0.13
N GLY A 117 11.28 -13.01 -0.67
CA GLY A 117 11.42 -13.43 -2.06
C GLY A 117 12.02 -14.82 -2.23
N GLY A 118 11.84 -15.70 -1.25
CA GLY A 118 12.27 -17.10 -1.34
C GLY A 118 11.39 -17.90 -2.29
N ASN A 119 12.00 -18.83 -3.04
CA ASN A 119 11.24 -19.79 -3.85
C ASN A 119 10.41 -20.67 -2.91
N LEU A 120 9.08 -20.66 -3.11
CA LEU A 120 8.23 -21.72 -2.60
C LEU A 120 8.63 -22.98 -3.36
N ILE A 121 9.50 -23.80 -2.77
CA ILE A 121 9.71 -25.14 -3.29
C ILE A 121 8.33 -25.81 -3.22
N GLU A 122 7.75 -26.13 -4.37
CA GLU A 122 6.68 -27.11 -4.49
C GLU A 122 7.22 -28.43 -3.93
N GLN A 123 7.21 -28.56 -2.61
CA GLN A 123 7.31 -29.87 -2.00
C GLN A 123 6.03 -30.59 -2.44
N ASN A 124 6.17 -31.67 -3.20
CA ASN A 124 5.07 -32.57 -3.58
C ASN A 124 4.15 -32.80 -2.38
N TYR A 125 3.06 -32.04 -2.30
CA TYR A 125 2.07 -32.16 -1.24
C TYR A 125 1.10 -33.26 -1.66
N GLU A 126 1.50 -34.51 -1.43
CA GLU A 126 0.51 -35.51 -1.05
C GLU A 126 -0.26 -34.91 0.15
N PRO A 127 -1.59 -34.73 0.08
CA PRO A 127 -2.35 -34.16 1.18
C PRO A 127 -2.37 -35.18 2.33
N VAL A 128 -1.31 -35.15 3.15
CA VAL A 128 -1.21 -35.97 4.35
C VAL A 128 -2.32 -35.54 5.29
N ARG A 129 -3.28 -36.45 5.50
CA ARG A 129 -4.40 -36.24 6.41
C ARG A 129 -3.86 -36.12 7.84
N ARG A 130 -3.71 -34.88 8.29
CA ARG A 130 -3.24 -34.55 9.64
C ARG A 130 -4.20 -35.09 10.71
N GLN A 131 -3.67 -35.46 11.86
CA GLN A 131 -4.48 -35.74 13.05
C GLN A 131 -5.20 -34.47 13.54
N SER A 132 -6.48 -34.58 13.84
CA SER A 132 -7.26 -33.50 14.43
C SER A 132 -6.69 -33.09 15.79
N LEU A 133 -6.90 -31.82 16.17
CA LEU A 133 -6.63 -31.40 17.54
C LEU A 133 -7.49 -32.22 18.52
N THR A 134 -7.04 -32.31 19.77
CA THR A 134 -7.85 -32.90 20.85
C THR A 134 -9.19 -32.19 20.96
N ALA A 135 -10.24 -32.90 21.39
CA ALA A 135 -11.53 -32.27 21.63
C ALA A 135 -11.39 -31.20 22.74
N PRO A 136 -12.09 -30.05 22.63
CA PRO A 136 -12.15 -29.10 23.73
C PRO A 136 -12.85 -29.71 24.94
N SER A 137 -12.64 -29.14 26.12
CA SER A 137 -13.41 -29.50 27.31
C SER A 137 -14.92 -29.29 27.06
N PRO A 138 -15.80 -30.13 27.61
CA PRO A 138 -17.24 -29.92 27.52
C PRO A 138 -17.62 -28.52 28.03
N ASN A 139 -18.52 -27.85 27.31
CA ASN A 139 -18.99 -26.53 27.72
C ASN A 139 -19.85 -26.64 28.98
N THR A 140 -19.71 -25.67 29.86
CA THR A 140 -20.52 -25.54 31.09
C THR A 140 -21.76 -24.67 30.92
N ILE A 141 -22.02 -24.17 29.71
CA ILE A 141 -23.07 -23.18 29.42
C ILE A 141 -24.39 -23.91 29.17
N SER A 142 -25.42 -23.55 29.93
CA SER A 142 -26.77 -24.10 29.75
C SER A 142 -27.49 -23.47 28.55
N TRP A 143 -28.56 -24.12 28.08
CA TRP A 143 -29.38 -23.58 27.00
C TRP A 143 -30.06 -22.27 27.41
N GLU A 144 -30.48 -22.19 28.67
CA GLU A 144 -31.10 -21.02 29.28
C GLU A 144 -30.12 -19.84 29.34
N ASP A 145 -28.85 -20.09 29.71
CA ASP A 145 -27.82 -19.06 29.70
C ASP A 145 -27.55 -18.56 28.28
N TYR A 146 -27.50 -19.48 27.29
CA TYR A 146 -27.25 -19.14 25.90
C TYR A 146 -28.35 -18.25 25.30
N ILE A 147 -29.63 -18.61 25.49
CA ILE A 147 -30.76 -17.90 24.88
C ILE A 147 -31.03 -16.53 25.52
N ASN A 148 -30.69 -16.37 26.80
CA ASN A 148 -30.90 -15.13 27.55
C ASN A 148 -29.68 -14.19 27.51
N THR A 149 -28.62 -14.53 26.78
CA THR A 149 -27.42 -13.69 26.70
C THR A 149 -27.68 -12.39 25.92
N GLU A 150 -27.20 -11.26 26.43
CA GLU A 150 -27.27 -9.96 25.76
C GLU A 150 -26.63 -9.99 24.36
N ASN A 151 -27.28 -9.36 23.37
CA ASN A 151 -26.75 -9.21 22.02
C ASN A 151 -25.33 -8.61 22.05
N GLY A 152 -24.35 -9.39 21.57
CA GLY A 152 -22.94 -9.00 21.51
C GLY A 152 -22.03 -9.62 22.57
N LYS A 153 -22.58 -10.32 23.59
CA LYS A 153 -21.81 -11.06 24.60
C LYS A 153 -22.00 -12.58 24.51
N VAL A 154 -22.24 -13.10 23.30
CA VAL A 154 -22.58 -14.52 23.07
C VAL A 154 -21.56 -15.45 23.75
N PRO A 155 -22.01 -16.44 24.53
CA PRO A 155 -21.10 -17.34 25.24
C PRO A 155 -20.29 -18.18 24.25
N HIS A 156 -19.00 -18.36 24.50
CA HIS A 156 -18.14 -19.15 23.61
C HIS A 156 -18.31 -20.65 23.86
N LEU A 157 -18.86 -21.38 22.89
CA LEU A 157 -19.18 -22.82 22.99
C LEU A 157 -18.06 -23.76 22.47
N GLY A 158 -16.84 -23.26 22.30
CA GLY A 158 -15.74 -24.07 21.79
C GLY A 158 -14.44 -23.81 22.53
N ARG A 159 -13.32 -24.24 21.94
CA ARG A 159 -11.99 -23.90 22.46
C ARG A 159 -11.79 -22.37 22.52
N ASP A 160 -11.24 -21.87 23.62
CA ASP A 160 -10.93 -20.46 23.82
C ASP A 160 -10.34 -19.78 22.58
N LEU A 161 -10.93 -18.64 22.21
CA LEU A 161 -10.55 -17.86 21.03
C LEU A 161 -9.12 -17.35 21.15
N VAL A 162 -8.22 -17.86 20.31
CA VAL A 162 -6.86 -17.36 20.21
C VAL A 162 -6.75 -16.50 18.95
N CYS A 163 -6.88 -15.18 19.12
CA CYS A 163 -6.72 -14.24 18.01
C CYS A 163 -5.30 -13.65 18.00
N LYS A 164 -4.64 -13.68 16.83
CA LYS A 164 -3.46 -12.85 16.57
C LYS A 164 -3.90 -11.58 15.88
N GLU A 165 -3.67 -10.45 16.53
CA GLU A 165 -3.82 -9.15 15.92
C GLU A 165 -2.45 -8.65 15.45
N SER A 166 -2.43 -8.04 14.27
CA SER A 166 -1.25 -7.37 13.72
C SER A 166 -1.67 -6.06 13.11
N LYS A 167 -1.04 -4.97 13.56
CA LYS A 167 -1.23 -3.63 13.02
C LYS A 167 0.02 -3.22 12.28
N LYS A 168 -0.12 -2.80 11.03
CA LYS A 168 0.99 -2.29 10.22
C LYS A 168 0.58 -0.96 9.61
N ASN A 169 1.47 0.02 9.70
CA ASN A 169 1.31 1.30 9.04
C ASN A 169 1.76 1.16 7.58
N PHE A 170 0.91 1.64 6.67
CA PHE A 170 1.21 1.68 5.25
C PHE A 170 1.09 3.09 4.72
N LYS A 171 1.90 3.37 3.70
CA LYS A 171 1.80 4.56 2.87
C LYS A 171 0.99 4.15 1.64
N ALA A 172 -0.19 4.70 1.48
CA ALA A 172 -1.00 4.49 0.28
C ALA A 172 -0.78 5.65 -0.70
N THR A 173 -0.99 5.41 -1.99
CA THR A 173 -0.94 6.45 -3.02
C THR A 173 -2.31 6.60 -3.64
N VAL A 174 -2.76 7.83 -3.84
CA VAL A 174 -4.02 8.15 -4.50
C VAL A 174 -3.77 9.14 -5.62
N ALA A 175 -4.34 8.91 -6.79
CA ALA A 175 -4.34 9.85 -7.90
C ALA A 175 -5.72 10.49 -8.01
N MET A 176 -5.77 11.83 -7.98
CA MET A 176 -7.01 12.60 -8.00
C MET A 176 -7.12 13.37 -9.32
N SER A 177 -8.27 13.28 -9.99
CA SER A 177 -8.55 14.03 -11.21
C SER A 177 -9.69 15.01 -10.99
N GLN A 178 -9.50 16.27 -11.39
CA GLN A 178 -10.56 17.28 -11.37
C GLN A 178 -11.47 17.19 -12.61
N ASP A 179 -10.96 16.60 -13.70
CA ASP A 179 -11.66 16.50 -14.98
C ASP A 179 -12.50 15.21 -15.10
N PHE A 180 -12.56 14.41 -14.04
CA PHE A 180 -13.37 13.20 -14.04
C PHE A 180 -14.86 13.58 -13.99
N PRO A 181 -15.71 13.03 -14.87
CA PRO A 181 -17.11 13.44 -15.01
C PRO A 181 -18.01 13.04 -13.83
N LEU A 182 -17.59 12.09 -12.99
CA LEU A 182 -18.35 11.66 -11.83
C LEU A 182 -17.84 12.31 -10.54
N GLY A 183 -18.77 12.79 -9.71
CA GLY A 183 -18.47 13.24 -8.36
C GLY A 183 -18.24 12.08 -7.39
N ILE A 184 -17.45 12.32 -6.35
CA ILE A 184 -17.18 11.31 -5.32
C ILE A 184 -18.45 10.91 -4.53
N GLU A 185 -19.36 11.86 -4.33
CA GLU A 185 -20.66 11.63 -3.67
C GLU A 185 -21.53 10.65 -4.47
N SER A 186 -21.55 10.76 -5.80
CA SER A 186 -22.27 9.84 -6.67
C SER A 186 -21.72 8.42 -6.58
N LEU A 187 -20.40 8.26 -6.49
CA LEU A 187 -19.77 6.96 -6.26
C LEU A 187 -20.19 6.37 -4.91
N LEU A 188 -20.21 7.18 -3.84
CA LEU A 188 -20.65 6.71 -2.52
C LEU A 188 -22.10 6.20 -2.56
N ASN A 189 -23.00 6.92 -3.24
CA ASN A 189 -24.39 6.49 -3.40
C ASN A 189 -24.52 5.16 -4.15
N VAL A 190 -23.76 4.97 -5.23
CA VAL A 190 -23.76 3.70 -5.99
C VAL A 190 -23.23 2.56 -5.13
N LEU A 191 -22.14 2.79 -4.39
CA LEU A 191 -21.55 1.78 -3.51
C LEU A 191 -22.47 1.43 -2.32
N GLU A 192 -23.25 2.37 -1.81
CA GLU A 192 -24.23 2.13 -0.73
C GLU A 192 -25.33 1.16 -1.17
N VAL A 193 -25.76 1.22 -2.43
CA VAL A 193 -26.77 0.32 -2.99
C VAL A 193 -26.20 -1.07 -3.29
N ILE A 194 -24.95 -1.14 -3.78
CA ILE A 194 -24.37 -2.38 -4.31
C ILE A 194 -23.63 -3.20 -3.23
N ALA A 195 -23.12 -2.57 -2.17
CA ALA A 195 -22.26 -3.25 -1.19
C ALA A 195 -22.98 -3.54 0.15
N PRO A 196 -22.74 -4.71 0.77
CA PRO A 196 -23.23 -4.97 2.12
C PRO A 196 -22.63 -3.99 3.15
N PHE A 197 -23.51 -3.36 3.95
CA PHE A 197 -23.26 -2.19 4.81
C PHE A 197 -21.99 -2.24 5.70
N LYS A 198 -21.50 -3.42 6.09
CA LYS A 198 -20.43 -3.56 7.10
C LYS A 198 -19.04 -3.10 6.62
N HIS A 199 -18.74 -3.21 5.33
CA HIS A 199 -17.44 -2.79 4.77
C HIS A 199 -17.48 -1.34 4.26
N PHE A 200 -18.67 -0.82 3.98
CA PHE A 200 -18.87 0.50 3.38
C PHE A 200 -18.57 1.66 4.33
N ASN A 201 -18.95 1.56 5.62
CA ASN A 201 -18.71 2.63 6.58
C ASN A 201 -17.24 3.05 6.67
N LYS A 202 -16.30 2.10 6.63
CA LYS A 202 -14.85 2.39 6.65
C LYS A 202 -14.36 3.08 5.38
N LEU A 203 -14.92 2.73 4.21
CA LEU A 203 -14.56 3.36 2.94
C LEU A 203 -15.14 4.78 2.86
N ARG A 204 -16.38 4.95 3.31
CA ARG A 204 -17.04 6.26 3.42
C ARG A 204 -16.29 7.18 4.38
N GLU A 205 -15.93 6.68 5.57
CA GLU A 205 -15.07 7.39 6.52
C GLU A 205 -13.73 7.78 5.86
N PHE A 206 -13.09 6.87 5.13
CA PHE A 206 -11.83 7.16 4.44
C PHE A 206 -11.96 8.29 3.40
N VAL A 207 -13.01 8.24 2.58
CA VAL A 207 -13.30 9.24 1.55
C VAL A 207 -13.60 10.61 2.17
N GLN A 208 -14.40 10.64 3.24
CA GLN A 208 -14.84 11.88 3.90
C GLN A 208 -13.75 12.52 4.75
N MET A 209 -12.73 11.77 5.18
CA MET A 209 -11.81 12.22 6.24
C MET A 209 -10.59 13.03 5.79
N LYS A 210 -10.25 13.16 4.49
CA LYS A 210 -9.19 14.04 3.89
C LYS A 210 -8.72 13.60 2.49
N LEU A 211 -9.61 13.48 1.50
CA LEU A 211 -9.14 13.40 0.11
C LEU A 211 -8.85 14.81 -0.44
N PRO A 212 -7.79 14.99 -1.25
CA PRO A 212 -7.58 16.22 -2.03
C PRO A 212 -8.78 16.48 -2.96
N PRO A 213 -8.92 17.69 -3.54
CA PRO A 213 -10.02 17.99 -4.45
C PRO A 213 -9.98 17.10 -5.71
N GLY A 214 -11.17 16.71 -6.19
CA GLY A 214 -11.35 15.88 -7.38
C GLY A 214 -11.85 14.46 -7.09
N PHE A 215 -11.85 13.60 -8.11
CA PHE A 215 -12.26 12.20 -8.03
C PHE A 215 -11.04 11.26 -7.97
N PRO A 216 -11.03 10.23 -7.11
CA PRO A 216 -9.91 9.30 -6.96
C PRO A 216 -9.87 8.30 -8.14
N VAL A 217 -9.22 8.69 -9.24
CA VAL A 217 -9.09 7.85 -10.44
C VAL A 217 -8.12 6.68 -10.26
N LYS A 218 -7.23 6.71 -9.27
CA LYS A 218 -6.38 5.56 -8.90
C LYS A 218 -6.12 5.50 -7.40
N LEU A 219 -6.10 4.31 -6.83
CA LEU A 219 -5.80 4.05 -5.43
C LEU A 219 -4.92 2.80 -5.29
N ASP A 220 -3.71 3.00 -4.77
CA ASP A 220 -2.73 1.94 -4.52
C ASP A 220 -2.60 1.71 -3.01
N ILE A 221 -3.10 0.58 -2.52
CA ILE A 221 -3.04 0.17 -1.12
C ILE A 221 -2.12 -1.04 -0.97
N PRO A 222 -0.97 -0.90 -0.30
CA PRO A 222 -0.13 -2.05 0.02
C PRO A 222 -0.87 -3.03 0.93
N VAL A 223 -0.97 -4.29 0.51
CA VAL A 223 -1.57 -5.37 1.29
C VAL A 223 -0.49 -6.21 1.97
N PHE A 224 0.64 -6.41 1.27
CA PHE A 224 1.86 -7.04 1.77
C PHE A 224 3.09 -6.22 1.35
N PRO A 225 4.28 -6.42 1.97
CA PRO A 225 5.50 -5.69 1.62
C PRO A 225 5.88 -5.72 0.12
N THR A 226 5.36 -6.72 -0.61
CA THR A 226 5.60 -6.95 -2.04
C THR A 226 4.33 -6.95 -2.90
N ILE A 227 3.14 -6.82 -2.29
CA ILE A 227 1.85 -6.90 -3.00
C ILE A 227 1.04 -5.65 -2.71
N THR A 228 0.68 -4.94 -3.78
CA THR A 228 -0.14 -3.73 -3.71
C THR A 228 -1.45 -3.99 -4.43
N ALA A 229 -2.57 -3.78 -3.74
CA ALA A 229 -3.88 -3.75 -4.38
C ALA A 229 -4.03 -2.40 -5.06
N THR A 230 -4.35 -2.42 -6.36
CA THR A 230 -4.52 -1.22 -7.19
C THR A 230 -5.95 -1.18 -7.68
N VAL A 231 -6.64 -0.07 -7.44
CA VAL A 231 -7.96 0.22 -8.00
C VAL A 231 -7.81 1.41 -8.94
N THR A 232 -8.31 1.30 -10.17
CA THR A 232 -8.20 2.37 -11.18
C THR A 232 -9.50 2.56 -11.95
N PHE A 233 -9.83 3.81 -12.22
CA PHE A 233 -10.86 4.26 -13.14
C PHE A 233 -10.18 4.76 -14.41
N GLN A 234 -10.11 3.89 -15.43
CA GLN A 234 -9.35 4.18 -16.64
C GLN A 234 -10.21 4.86 -17.70
N GLU A 235 -11.48 4.48 -17.76
CA GLU A 235 -12.44 4.95 -18.75
C GLU A 235 -13.82 5.10 -18.10
N PHE A 236 -14.51 6.18 -18.44
CA PHE A 236 -15.88 6.45 -18.00
C PHE A 236 -16.68 6.93 -19.19
N ARG A 237 -17.88 6.36 -19.37
CA ARG A 237 -18.83 6.75 -20.40
C ARG A 237 -20.23 6.87 -19.80
N TYR A 238 -20.95 7.92 -20.19
CA TYR A 238 -22.39 7.96 -20.01
C TYR A 238 -23.01 7.07 -21.09
N ASP A 239 -23.90 6.18 -20.68
CA ASP A 239 -24.74 5.40 -21.58
C ASP A 239 -26.17 5.92 -21.44
N GLU A 240 -26.82 6.18 -22.56
CA GLU A 240 -28.25 6.53 -22.57
C GLU A 240 -29.03 5.24 -22.70
N PHE A 241 -29.75 4.89 -21.65
CA PHE A 241 -30.63 3.74 -21.66
C PHE A 241 -32.00 4.13 -22.22
N GLU A 242 -32.59 3.29 -23.07
CA GLU A 242 -33.96 3.51 -23.53
C GLU A 242 -34.93 3.53 -22.33
N GLU A 243 -35.82 4.52 -22.25
CA GLU A 243 -36.83 4.61 -21.18
C GLU A 243 -37.70 3.34 -21.08
N SER A 244 -37.83 2.59 -22.17
CA SER A 244 -38.53 1.31 -22.27
C SER A 244 -38.04 0.30 -21.22
N ILE A 245 -36.75 0.29 -20.87
CA ILE A 245 -36.18 -0.67 -19.91
C ILE A 245 -36.62 -0.39 -18.46
N PHE A 246 -37.10 0.82 -18.18
CA PHE A 246 -37.58 1.23 -16.85
C PHE A 246 -39.11 1.20 -16.75
N THR A 247 -39.79 0.70 -17.79
CA THR A 247 -41.24 0.48 -17.76
C THR A 247 -41.56 -0.90 -17.23
N ILE A 248 -42.60 -0.99 -16.40
CA ILE A 248 -43.14 -2.28 -15.98
C ILE A 248 -43.83 -2.89 -17.20
N ALA A 249 -43.35 -4.06 -17.65
CA ALA A 249 -43.96 -4.76 -18.77
C ALA A 249 -45.46 -4.99 -18.52
N ASN A 250 -46.29 -4.85 -19.55
CA ASN A 250 -47.75 -5.02 -19.44
C ASN A 250 -48.18 -6.41 -18.94
N GLU A 251 -47.26 -7.38 -19.01
CA GLU A 251 -47.43 -8.78 -18.61
C GLU A 251 -46.88 -9.08 -17.22
N TYR A 252 -46.29 -8.07 -16.55
CA TYR A 252 -45.92 -8.16 -15.15
C TYR A 252 -47.17 -8.28 -14.28
N LYS A 253 -47.25 -9.37 -13.49
CA LYS A 253 -48.21 -9.53 -12.41
C LYS A 253 -47.45 -9.61 -11.11
N GLU A 254 -47.69 -8.63 -10.25
CA GLU A 254 -47.21 -8.65 -8.87
C GLU A 254 -47.88 -9.82 -8.14
N ASP A 255 -47.09 -10.75 -7.63
CA ASP A 255 -47.57 -11.87 -6.82
C ASP A 255 -47.54 -11.44 -5.35
N PRO A 256 -48.72 -11.22 -4.71
CA PRO A 256 -48.80 -10.75 -3.33
C PRO A 256 -48.22 -11.74 -2.31
N THR A 257 -47.94 -12.98 -2.71
CA THR A 257 -47.44 -14.06 -1.84
C THR A 257 -45.94 -14.33 -2.02
N ARG A 258 -45.28 -13.65 -2.95
CA ARG A 258 -43.89 -13.95 -3.34
C ARG A 258 -42.84 -13.46 -2.35
N PHE A 259 -43.20 -12.49 -1.51
CA PHE A 259 -42.38 -12.02 -0.39
C PHE A 259 -43.27 -11.80 0.85
N PRO A 260 -43.71 -12.88 1.53
CA PRO A 260 -44.57 -12.74 2.71
C PRO A 260 -43.84 -12.20 3.95
N ASP A 261 -42.50 -12.18 3.92
CA ASP A 261 -41.64 -11.86 5.06
C ASP A 261 -40.75 -10.60 4.85
N LEU A 262 -41.05 -9.78 3.83
CA LEU A 262 -40.42 -8.46 3.62
C LEU A 262 -41.30 -7.32 4.15
#